data_AF-A0A1F9ACX2-F1
#
_entry.id   AF-A0A1F9ACX2-F1
#
_cell.length_a   1.000
_cell.length_b   1.000
_cell.length_c   1.000
_cell.angle_alpha   90.00
_cell.angle_beta   90.00
_cell.angle_gamma   90.00
#
_symmetry.space_group_name_H-M   'P 1'
#
loop_
_entity.id
_entity.type
_entity.pdbx_description
1 polymer ?
#
loop_
_entity_poly.entity_id
_entity_poly.type
_entity_poly.pdbx_seq_one_letter_code
_entity_poly.pdbx_strand_id
1 'polypeptide(L)' 'MREIYKHKPGRIFLIVLLLSVIGMLWVPRYFFEPRIYFGWLTTPFLAGIIFCLIWLVAYLIYFFRYWPYRD' A
#
# COMPACT_ATOMS: atom_id res chain seq x y z
N MET A 1 -9.58 -23.88 -7.87
CA MET A 1 -9.96 -22.43 -7.83
C MET A 1 -10.81 -22.02 -6.62
N ARG A 2 -11.54 -22.91 -5.93
CA ARG A 2 -12.23 -22.60 -4.66
C ARG A 2 -11.27 -22.37 -3.47
N GLU A 3 -10.05 -22.89 -3.50
CA GLU A 3 -9.05 -22.67 -2.43
C GLU A 3 -8.58 -21.22 -2.32
N ILE A 4 -8.52 -20.48 -3.43
CA ILE A 4 -8.14 -19.06 -3.44
C ILE A 4 -9.11 -18.23 -2.57
N TYR A 5 -10.40 -18.60 -2.56
CA TYR A 5 -11.41 -17.93 -1.73
C TYR A 5 -11.28 -18.23 -0.23
N LYS A 6 -10.60 -19.31 0.16
CA LYS A 6 -10.32 -19.67 1.55
C LYS A 6 -9.00 -19.12 2.09
N HIS A 7 -8.13 -18.57 1.24
CA HIS A 7 -6.90 -17.89 1.66
C HIS A 7 -7.22 -16.54 2.32
N LYS A 8 -7.63 -16.60 3.60
CA LYS A 8 -7.70 -15.47 4.53
C LYS A 8 -6.48 -14.54 4.45
N PRO A 9 -5.22 -15.03 4.35
CA PRO A 9 -4.07 -14.15 4.21
C PRO A 9 -4.01 -13.36 2.90
N GLY A 10 -4.41 -13.96 1.78
CA GLY A 10 -4.48 -13.25 0.50
C GLY A 10 -5.50 -12.11 0.55
N ARG A 11 -6.62 -12.29 1.25
CA ARG A 11 -7.60 -11.22 1.47
C ARG A 11 -7.05 -10.06 2.29
N ILE A 12 -6.27 -10.33 3.35
CA ILE A 12 -5.64 -9.28 4.15
C ILE A 12 -4.66 -8.48 3.28
N PHE A 13 -3.84 -9.16 2.49
CA PHE A 13 -2.93 -8.49 1.54
C PHE A 13 -3.70 -7.60 0.56
N LEU A 14 -4.78 -8.11 -0.04
CA LEU A 14 -5.62 -7.34 -0.96
C LEU A 14 -6.31 -6.14 -0.29
N ILE A 15 -6.71 -6.25 0.98
CA ILE A 15 -7.29 -5.12 1.72
C ILE A 15 -6.24 -4.05 1.99
N VAL A 16 -5.04 -4.44 2.41
CA VAL A 16 -3.92 -3.51 2.62
C VAL A 16 -3.57 -2.80 1.31
N LEU A 17 -3.56 -3.55 0.21
CA LEU A 17 -3.34 -3.03 -1.14
C LEU A 17 -4.43 -2.01 -1.51
N LEU A 18 -5.70 -2.35 -1.30
CA LEU A 18 -6.82 -1.46 -1.55
C LEU A 18 -6.73 -0.16 -0.72
N LEU A 19 -6.46 -0.27 0.58
CA LEU A 19 -6.31 0.87 1.48
C LEU A 19 -5.13 1.77 1.08
N SER A 20 -4.02 1.18 0.65
CA SER A 20 -2.85 1.93 0.19
C SER A 20 -3.15 2.75 -1.07
N VAL A 21 -3.95 2.20 -2.00
CA VAL A 21 -4.38 2.91 -3.21
C VAL A 21 -5.34 4.04 -2.86
N ILE A 22 -6.31 3.80 -1.97
CA ILE A 22 -7.23 4.84 -1.49
C ILE A 22 -6.47 6.00 -0.84
N GLY A 23 -5.48 5.68 0.00
CA GLY A 23 -4.60 6.67 0.61
C GLY A 23 -3.85 7.49 -0.44
N MET A 24 -3.28 6.83 -1.46
CA MET A 24 -2.56 7.50 -2.55
C MET A 24 -3.47 8.41 -3.37
N LEU A 25 -4.71 8.00 -3.67
CA LEU A 25 -5.71 8.80 -4.39
C LEU A 25 -6.21 10.01 -3.59
N TRP A 26 -6.00 10.03 -2.27
CA TRP A 26 -6.33 11.17 -1.42
C TRP A 26 -5.24 12.26 -1.42
N VAL A 27 -3.99 11.90 -1.71
CA VAL A 27 -2.84 12.83 -1.71
C VAL A 27 -3.04 14.03 -2.67
N PRO A 28 -3.60 13.88 -3.88
CA PRO A 28 -3.86 15.01 -4.78
C PRO A 28 -4.78 16.10 -4.22
N ARG A 29 -5.60 15.82 -3.20
CA ARG A 29 -6.43 16.86 -2.57
C ARG A 29 -5.59 17.92 -1.87
N TYR A 30 -4.46 17.52 -1.31
CA TYR A 30 -3.54 18.40 -0.59
C TYR A 30 -2.60 19.18 -1.53
N PHE A 31 -2.61 18.88 -2.84
CA PHE A 31 -1.82 19.63 -3.83
C PHE A 31 -2.34 21.03 -4.09
N PHE A 32 -3.66 21.20 -4.06
CA PHE A 32 -4.31 22.47 -4.41
C PHE A 32 -4.44 23.40 -3.20
N GLU A 33 -4.00 22.99 -2.02
CA GLU A 33 -4.00 23.84 -0.84
C GLU A 33 -2.75 24.73 -0.82
N PRO A 34 -2.88 26.06 -0.61
CA PRO A 34 -1.77 27.00 -0.63
C PRO A 34 -0.81 26.88 0.56
N ARG A 35 -0.99 25.88 1.44
CA ARG A 35 -0.11 25.59 2.58
C ARG A 35 1.10 24.80 2.11
N ILE A 36 1.98 25.49 1.39
CA ILE A 36 3.25 24.94 0.90
C ILE A 36 4.24 24.86 2.06
N TYR A 37 4.15 23.82 2.88
CA TYR A 37 5.29 23.39 3.70
C TYR A 37 6.14 22.44 2.84
N PHE A 38 7.43 22.75 2.66
CA PHE A 38 8.42 21.98 1.90
C PHE A 38 8.32 21.94 0.35
N GLY A 39 7.42 22.69 -0.28
CA GLY A 39 7.34 22.78 -1.76
C GLY A 39 6.41 21.77 -2.43
N TRP A 40 5.94 22.08 -3.65
CA TRP A 40 4.94 21.31 -4.39
C TRP A 40 5.35 19.86 -4.75
N LEU A 41 6.65 19.59 -4.80
CA LEU A 41 7.18 18.28 -5.21
C LEU A 41 7.35 17.31 -4.03
N THR A 42 7.47 17.83 -2.81
CA THR A 42 7.89 17.01 -1.66
C THR A 42 6.76 16.12 -1.16
N THR A 43 5.52 16.61 -1.19
CA THR A 43 4.31 15.88 -0.79
C THR A 43 3.97 14.66 -1.67
N PRO A 44 3.91 14.74 -3.02
CA PRO A 44 3.70 13.54 -3.85
C PRO A 44 4.84 12.53 -3.70
N PHE A 45 6.07 13.03 -3.59
CA PHE A 45 7.25 12.19 -3.53
C PHE A 45 7.29 11.41 -2.22
N LEU A 46 7.04 12.08 -1.09
CA LEU A 46 6.98 11.45 0.22
C LEU A 46 5.82 10.44 0.30
N ALA A 47 4.66 10.79 -0.25
CA ALA A 47 3.52 9.88 -0.31
C ALA A 47 3.83 8.63 -1.17
N GLY A 48 4.52 8.80 -2.30
CA GLY A 48 4.99 7.70 -3.13
C GLY A 48 5.97 6.78 -2.39
N ILE A 49 6.92 7.35 -1.65
CA ILE A 49 7.86 6.56 -0.81
C ILE A 49 7.10 5.77 0.25
N ILE A 50 6.18 6.42 0.98
CA ILE A 50 5.37 5.77 2.01
C ILE A 50 4.54 4.63 1.40
N PHE A 51 3.92 4.86 0.25
CA PHE A 51 3.17 3.85 -0.49
C PHE A 51 4.05 2.63 -0.82
N CYS A 52 5.23 2.86 -1.41
CA CYS A 52 6.17 1.80 -1.75
C CYS A 52 6.63 1.02 -0.52
N LEU A 53 6.91 1.70 0.61
CA LEU A 53 7.32 1.04 1.85
C LEU A 53 6.20 0.19 2.44
N ILE A 54 4.96 0.68 2.48
CA ILE A 54 3.80 -0.09 2.93
C ILE A 54 3.64 -1.34 2.07
N TRP A 55 3.78 -1.20 0.75
CA TRP A 55 3.70 -2.32 -0.18
C TRP A 55 4.82 -3.33 0.03
N LEU A 56 6.06 -2.88 0.19
CA LEU A 56 7.21 -3.74 0.45
C LEU A 56 7.01 -4.54 1.74
N VAL A 57 6.59 -3.88 2.83
CA VAL A 57 6.33 -4.54 4.10
C VAL A 57 5.17 -5.54 3.98
N ALA A 58 4.06 -5.16 3.34
CA ALA A 58 2.94 -6.06 3.12
C ALA A 58 3.33 -7.28 2.28
N TYR A 59 4.16 -7.07 1.25
CA TYR A 59 4.70 -8.13 0.40
C TYR A 59 5.63 -9.05 1.18
N LEU A 60 6.56 -8.51 1.97
CA LEU A 60 7.46 -9.30 2.82
C LEU A 60 6.68 -10.10 3.86
N ILE A 61 5.66 -9.52 4.50
CA ILE A 61 4.79 -10.23 5.43
C ILE A 61 4.04 -11.36 4.70
N TYR A 62 3.52 -11.12 3.51
CA TYR A 62 2.85 -12.16 2.73
C TYR A 62 3.79 -13.29 2.32
N PHE A 63 4.94 -12.93 1.74
CA PHE A 63 5.98 -13.84 1.27
C PHE A 63 6.59 -14.65 2.40
N PHE A 64 6.82 -14.05 3.57
CA PHE A 64 7.32 -14.80 4.70
C PHE A 64 6.19 -15.57 5.40
N ARG A 65 5.05 -14.98 5.73
CA ARG A 65 4.08 -15.68 6.58
C ARG A 65 3.21 -16.70 5.85
N TYR A 66 2.91 -16.49 4.57
CA TYR A 66 1.82 -17.19 3.87
C TYR A 66 2.24 -17.80 2.54
N TRP A 67 3.53 -17.77 2.20
CA TRP A 67 4.02 -18.34 0.96
C TRP A 67 3.84 -19.87 0.95
N PRO A 68 3.11 -20.42 -0.03
CA PRO A 68 2.70 -21.82 -0.03
C PRO A 68 3.83 -22.82 -0.31
N TYR A 69 5.04 -22.34 -0.64
CA TYR A 69 6.23 -23.19 -0.84
C TYR A 69 7.20 -23.16 0.36
N ARG A 70 6.74 -22.73 1.54
CA ARG A 70 7.47 -22.93 2.79
C ARG A 70 7.08 -24.29 3.36
N ASP A 71 7.76 -25.33 2.87
CA ASP A 71 7.74 -26.73 3.33
C ASP A 71 6.42 -27.29 3.90
#